data_AF-A0A832JZS6-F1
#
_entry.id   AF-A0A832JZS6-F1
#
_cell.length_a   1.000
_cell.length_b   1.000
_cell.length_c   1.000
_cell.angle_alpha   90.00
_cell.angle_beta   90.00
_cell.angle_gamma   90.00
#
_symmetry.space_group_name_H-M   'P 1'
#
loop_
_entity.id
_entity.type
_entity.pdbx_description
1 polymer ?
#
loop_
_entity_poly.entity_id
_entity_poly.type
_entity_poly.pdbx_seq_one_letter_code
_entity_poly.pdbx_strand_id
1 'polypeptide(L)'
;MSCKWAEVEGLGSRVEATGASPELAEDLLDLLLTTYNSAGIGPEAGIKVAQLYMSGRISSPEGMELLLKLCAAVEPEKTAQILRKHGLNI
;
A
#
# COMPACT_ATOMS: atom_id res chain seq x y z
N MET A 1 24.00 0.07 0.76
CA MET A 1 23.11 0.72 -0.22
C MET A 1 21.86 1.13 0.54
N SER A 2 21.71 2.42 0.83
CA SER A 2 20.61 2.96 1.64
C SER A 2 19.44 3.29 0.72
N CYS A 3 18.41 2.42 0.67
CA CYS A 3 17.16 2.74 -0.02
C CYS A 3 16.44 3.83 0.78
N LYS A 4 16.31 5.01 0.18
CA LYS A 4 15.62 6.18 0.72
C LYS A 4 14.10 5.93 0.78
N TRP A 5 13.63 5.32 1.86
CA TRP A 5 12.20 5.27 2.20
C TRP A 5 11.66 6.59 2.76
N ALA A 6 12.50 7.62 2.84
CA ALA A 6 12.11 8.98 3.21
C ALA A 6 11.27 9.70 2.12
N GLU A 7 11.07 9.09 0.95
CA GLU A 7 10.29 9.65 -0.16
C GLU A 7 8.83 9.15 -0.20
N VAL A 8 8.39 8.39 0.82
CA VAL A 8 7.01 7.85 0.92
C VAL A 8 6.05 8.87 1.56
N GLU A 9 6.55 9.95 2.17
CA GLU A 9 5.71 11.06 2.61
C GLU A 9 5.10 11.78 1.41
N GLY A 10 3.77 11.89 1.38
CA GLY A 10 3.02 12.54 0.29
C GLY A 10 2.71 11.65 -0.93
N LEU A 11 3.08 10.36 -0.90
CA LEU A 11 2.75 9.44 -2.00
C LEU A 11 1.23 9.20 -2.10
N GLY A 12 0.51 9.18 -0.98
CA GLY A 12 -0.96 9.10 -0.95
C GLY A 12 -1.64 10.24 -1.71
N SER A 13 -1.14 11.47 -1.59
CA SER A 13 -1.64 12.64 -2.33
C SER A 13 -1.28 12.59 -3.83
N ARG A 14 -0.16 11.95 -4.19
CA ARG A 14 0.24 11.74 -5.61
C ARG A 14 -0.59 10.62 -6.27
N VAL A 15 -1.00 9.62 -5.50
CA VAL A 15 -1.92 8.54 -5.92
C VAL A 15 -3.33 9.12 -6.17
N GLU A 16 -3.84 10.03 -5.32
CA GLU A 16 -5.07 10.77 -5.62
C GLU A 16 -4.97 11.60 -6.91
N ALA A 17 -3.86 12.33 -7.10
CA ALA A 17 -3.65 13.16 -8.28
C ALA A 17 -3.51 12.36 -9.59
N THR A 18 -3.25 11.06 -9.51
CA THR A 18 -3.14 10.15 -10.65
C THR A 18 -4.42 9.38 -10.93
N GLY A 19 -5.47 9.53 -10.10
CA GLY A 19 -6.68 8.71 -10.19
C GLY A 19 -6.42 7.23 -9.93
N ALA A 20 -5.31 6.92 -9.25
CA ALA A 20 -4.87 5.56 -8.98
C ALA A 20 -5.93 4.88 -8.11
N SER A 21 -6.48 3.83 -8.71
CA SER A 21 -7.90 3.56 -8.68
C SER A 21 -8.26 2.56 -7.57
N PRO A 22 -9.56 2.28 -7.33
CA PRO A 22 -9.98 1.17 -6.48
C PRO A 22 -9.20 -0.14 -6.76
N GLU A 23 -8.85 -0.39 -8.02
CA GLU A 23 -8.09 -1.56 -8.47
C GLU A 23 -6.63 -1.58 -7.96
N LEU A 24 -5.97 -0.43 -7.79
CA LEU A 24 -4.63 -0.39 -7.17
C LEU A 24 -4.73 -0.73 -5.67
N ALA A 25 -5.74 -0.21 -4.99
CA ALA A 25 -5.98 -0.52 -3.59
C ALA A 25 -6.27 -2.02 -3.40
N GLU A 26 -7.04 -2.61 -4.31
CA GLU A 26 -7.30 -4.06 -4.35
C GLU A 26 -6.04 -4.88 -4.60
N ASP A 27 -5.24 -4.56 -5.62
CA ASP A 27 -3.98 -5.28 -5.91
C ASP A 27 -3.01 -5.24 -4.71
N LEU A 28 -2.89 -4.09 -4.04
CA LEU A 28 -2.05 -3.95 -2.85
C LEU A 28 -2.61 -4.69 -1.64
N LEU A 29 -3.94 -4.67 -1.44
CA LEU A 29 -4.59 -5.43 -0.39
C LEU A 29 -4.41 -6.94 -0.60
N ASP A 30 -4.56 -7.42 -1.84
CA ASP A 30 -4.34 -8.81 -2.21
C ASP A 30 -2.88 -9.23 -1.96
N LEU A 31 -1.91 -8.39 -2.33
CA LEU A 31 -0.51 -8.61 -1.99
C LEU A 31 -0.35 -8.75 -0.47
N LEU A 32 -0.91 -7.82 0.31
CA LEU A 32 -0.80 -7.83 1.76
C LEU A 32 -1.40 -9.09 2.40
N LEU A 33 -2.58 -9.54 1.93
CA LEU A 33 -3.29 -10.71 2.44
C LEU A 33 -2.64 -12.04 2.03
N THR A 34 -2.02 -12.08 0.85
CA THR A 34 -1.33 -13.28 0.34
C THR A 34 0.10 -13.39 0.86
N THR A 35 0.67 -12.28 1.33
CA THR A 35 1.96 -12.27 2.02
C THR A 35 1.77 -12.88 3.41
N TYR A 36 2.15 -14.14 3.57
CA TYR A 36 2.09 -14.89 4.83
C TYR A 36 3.17 -14.40 5.83
N ASN A 37 3.16 -13.11 6.17
CA ASN A 37 4.18 -12.44 6.98
C ASN A 37 3.56 -11.75 8.19
N SER A 38 3.04 -12.55 9.13
CA SER A 38 2.54 -12.07 10.41
C SER A 38 3.60 -11.41 11.30
N ALA A 39 4.88 -11.55 10.96
CA ALA A 39 5.98 -10.85 11.64
C ALA A 39 6.20 -9.43 11.09
N GLY A 40 5.80 -9.16 9.84
CA GLY A 40 5.98 -7.87 9.17
C GLY A 40 4.82 -6.89 9.35
N ILE A 41 3.63 -7.39 9.69
CA ILE A 41 2.42 -6.57 9.92
C ILE A 41 2.01 -6.71 11.37
N GLY A 42 2.21 -5.65 12.16
CA GLY A 42 1.75 -5.61 13.54
C GLY A 42 0.22 -5.67 13.66
N PRO A 43 -0.34 -6.20 14.76
CA PRO A 43 -1.79 -6.31 14.96
C PRO A 43 -2.54 -4.98 14.78
N GLU A 44 -1.99 -3.85 15.26
CA GLU A 44 -2.63 -2.54 15.12
C GLU A 44 -2.76 -2.12 13.65
N ALA A 45 -1.73 -2.40 12.84
CA ALA A 45 -1.74 -2.09 11.41
C ALA A 45 -2.76 -2.96 10.67
N GLY A 46 -2.83 -4.25 10.99
CA GLY A 46 -3.83 -5.17 10.42
C GLY A 46 -5.27 -4.76 10.77
N ILE A 47 -5.52 -4.37 12.03
CA ILE A 47 -6.83 -3.86 12.47
C ILE A 47 -7.18 -2.58 11.69
N LYS A 48 -6.23 -1.68 11.50
CA LYS A 48 -6.46 -0.42 10.77
C LYS A 48 -6.80 -0.67 9.30
N VAL A 49 -6.11 -1.59 8.63
CA VAL A 49 -6.46 -2.02 7.26
C VAL A 49 -7.89 -2.56 7.21
N ALA A 50 -8.26 -3.45 8.13
CA ALA A 50 -9.60 -4.02 8.21
C ALA A 50 -10.68 -2.94 8.43
N GLN A 51 -10.45 -1.97 9.32
CA GLN A 51 -11.38 -0.85 9.55
C GLN A 51 -11.58 0.01 8.29
N LEU A 52 -10.50 0.29 7.55
CA LEU A 52 -10.58 1.07 6.30
C LEU A 52 -11.31 0.29 5.21
N TYR A 53 -11.07 -1.02 5.09
CA TYR A 53 -11.81 -1.88 4.17
C TYR A 53 -13.30 -1.94 4.50
N MET A 54 -13.65 -2.26 5.75
CA MET A 54 -15.05 -2.38 6.19
C MET A 54 -15.83 -1.07 6.07
N SER A 55 -15.16 0.08 6.15
CA SER A 55 -15.77 1.40 5.97
C SER A 55 -15.76 1.90 4.52
N GLY A 56 -15.31 1.09 3.55
CA GLY A 56 -15.24 1.46 2.13
C GLY A 56 -14.19 2.54 1.82
N ARG A 57 -13.22 2.74 2.72
CA ARG A 57 -12.19 3.79 2.66
C ARG A 57 -10.80 3.24 2.35
N ILE A 58 -10.68 1.97 1.94
CA ILE A 58 -9.38 1.37 1.68
C ILE A 58 -8.62 2.06 0.53
N SER A 59 -9.34 2.60 -0.45
CA SER A 59 -8.81 3.40 -1.56
C SER A 59 -8.69 4.89 -1.25
N SER A 60 -9.04 5.33 -0.03
CA SER A 60 -8.80 6.72 0.40
C SER A 60 -7.29 6.98 0.57
N PRO A 61 -6.85 8.25 0.64
CA PRO A 61 -5.44 8.58 0.86
C PRO A 61 -4.80 7.86 2.03
N GLU A 62 -5.53 7.81 3.15
CA GLU A 62 -5.09 7.14 4.38
C GLU A 62 -4.92 5.63 4.14
N GLY A 63 -5.87 5.01 3.44
CA GLY A 63 -5.80 3.58 3.11
C GLY A 63 -4.67 3.25 2.13
N MET A 64 -4.52 4.07 1.09
CA MET A 64 -3.44 3.94 0.13
C MET A 64 -2.07 4.11 0.77
N GLU A 65 -1.89 5.14 1.61
CA GLU A 65 -0.64 5.35 2.33
C GLU A 65 -0.30 4.17 3.25
N LEU A 66 -1.30 3.64 3.97
CA LEU A 66 -1.12 2.48 4.84
C LEU A 66 -0.74 1.22 4.04
N LEU A 67 -1.49 0.90 2.97
CA LEU A 67 -1.23 -0.26 2.13
C LEU A 67 0.18 -0.20 1.52
N LEU A 68 0.56 0.97 0.99
CA LEU A 68 1.89 1.17 0.40
C LEU A 68 3.00 0.95 1.43
N LYS A 69 2.87 1.56 2.62
CA LYS A 69 3.88 1.40 3.70
C LYS A 69 4.03 -0.06 4.11
N LEU A 70 2.91 -0.77 4.27
CA LEU A 70 2.94 -2.17 4.69
C LEU A 70 3.50 -3.07 3.59
N CYS A 71 2.98 -2.97 2.37
CA CYS A 71 3.44 -3.78 1.24
C CYS A 71 4.92 -3.55 0.93
N ALA A 72 5.37 -2.29 0.96
CA ALA A 72 6.77 -1.94 0.77
C ALA A 72 7.69 -2.52 1.85
N ALA A 73 7.21 -2.61 3.10
CA ALA A 73 7.97 -3.19 4.20
C ALA A 73 8.04 -4.72 4.13
N VAL A 74 6.98 -5.40 3.68
CA VAL A 74 6.93 -6.87 3.67
C VAL A 74 7.36 -7.50 2.36
N GLU A 75 7.06 -6.86 1.22
CA GLU A 75 7.25 -7.37 -0.15
C GLU A 75 7.65 -6.22 -1.10
N PRO A 76 8.83 -5.61 -0.93
CA PRO A 76 9.24 -4.42 -1.67
C PRO A 76 9.27 -4.64 -3.20
N GLU A 77 9.75 -5.80 -3.64
CA GLU A 77 9.89 -6.11 -5.07
C GLU A 77 8.53 -6.26 -5.77
N LYS A 78 7.59 -6.98 -5.15
CA LYS A 78 6.23 -7.15 -5.69
C LYS A 78 5.44 -5.85 -5.63
N THR A 79 5.64 -5.06 -4.57
CA THR A 79 5.04 -3.72 -4.45
C THR A 79 5.46 -2.84 -5.62
N ALA A 80 6.76 -2.80 -5.95
CA ALA A 80 7.24 -2.04 -7.11
C ALA A 80 6.67 -2.56 -8.44
N GLN A 81 6.47 -3.87 -8.59
CA GLN A 81 5.84 -4.45 -9.79
C GLN A 81 4.39 -4.02 -9.95
N ILE A 82 3.60 -4.04 -8.87
CA ILE A 82 2.21 -3.55 -8.88
C ILE A 82 2.17 -2.07 -9.27
N LEU A 83 3.03 -1.24 -8.69
CA LEU A 83 3.05 0.18 -8.99
C LEU A 83 3.37 0.46 -10.47
N ARG A 84 4.32 -0.26 -11.05
CA ARG A 84 4.62 -0.17 -12.49
C ARG A 84 3.44 -0.63 -13.36
N LYS A 85 2.73 -1.70 -12.97
CA LYS A 85 1.51 -2.17 -13.66
C LYS A 85 0.44 -1.06 -13.71
N HIS A 86 0.35 -0.24 -12.68
CA HIS A 86 -0.55 0.91 -12.58
C HIS A 86 0.05 2.23 -13.12
N GLY A 87 1.18 2.19 -13.82
CA GLY A 87 1.81 3.37 -14.44
C GLY A 87 2.57 4.28 -13.47
N LEU A 88 2.76 3.87 -12.22
CA LEU A 88 3.55 4.58 -11.22
C LEU A 88 5.01 4.10 -11.27
N ASN A 89 5.89 4.93 -11.81
CA ASN A 89 7.34 4.69 -11.75
C ASN A 89 7.91 5.35 -10.48
N ILE A 90 8.30 4.50 -9.53
CA ILE A 90 8.99 4.85 -8.27
C ILE A 90 10.32 4.10 -8.20
#